data_AF-A0A7F8QKY1-F1
#
_entry.id   AF-A0A7F8QKY1-F1
#
_cell.length_a   1.000
_cell.length_b   1.000
_cell.length_c   1.000
_cell.angle_alpha   90.00
_cell.angle_beta   90.00
_cell.angle_gamma   90.00
#
_symmetry.space_group_name_H-M   'P 1'
#
loop_
_entity.id
_entity.type
_entity.pdbx_description
1 polymer ?
#
loop_
_entity_poly.entity_id
_entity_poly.type
_entity_poly.pdbx_seq_one_letter_code
_entity_poly.pdbx_strand_id
1 'polypeptide(L)'
;MYLFSPRLKNEKALRLNLIGEKLQWFQSHLDPQKVGYSKRDACELIERYLNRFSSELEQIELHNSIRDRQGRRHYSRETVIKQTMERERQQYEGYGLEIPDIVNAGNLRTFR
;
A
#
# COMPACT_ATOMS: atom_id res chain seq x y z
N MET A 1 -14.30 -34.15 -16.42
CA MET A 1 -13.26 -33.29 -17.01
C MET A 1 -13.30 -31.95 -16.29
N TYR A 2 -12.41 -31.73 -15.31
CA TYR A 2 -12.39 -30.47 -14.54
C TYR A 2 -11.85 -29.35 -15.43
N LEU A 3 -12.69 -28.35 -15.73
CA LEU A 3 -12.31 -27.12 -16.41
C LEU A 3 -11.37 -26.32 -15.50
N PHE A 4 -10.07 -26.49 -15.71
CA PHE A 4 -9.05 -25.69 -15.09
C PHE A 4 -9.10 -24.28 -15.70
N SER A 5 -9.82 -23.36 -15.05
CA SER A 5 -10.03 -22.01 -15.56
C SER A 5 -8.80 -21.12 -15.31
N PRO A 6 -8.05 -20.71 -16.35
CA PRO A 6 -6.86 -19.85 -16.21
C PRO A 6 -7.18 -18.47 -15.61
N ARG A 7 -8.43 -18.01 -15.66
CA ARG A 7 -8.87 -16.73 -15.04
C ARG A 7 -8.74 -16.73 -13.52
N LEU A 8 -9.11 -17.83 -12.84
CA LEU A 8 -9.01 -17.94 -11.38
C LEU A 8 -7.55 -17.91 -10.89
N LYS A 9 -6.62 -18.40 -11.72
CA LYS A 9 -5.18 -18.33 -11.43
C LYS A 9 -4.66 -16.90 -11.47
N ASN A 10 -5.11 -16.12 -12.45
CA ASN A 10 -4.71 -14.71 -12.59
C ASN A 10 -5.24 -13.86 -11.44
N GLU A 11 -6.47 -14.06 -10.99
CA GLU A 11 -7.02 -13.30 -9.85
C GLU A 11 -6.27 -13.60 -8.55
N LYS A 12 -5.95 -14.89 -8.29
CA LYS A 12 -5.15 -15.28 -7.12
C LYS A 12 -3.75 -14.69 -7.19
N ALA A 13 -3.10 -14.74 -8.37
CA ALA A 13 -1.78 -14.15 -8.58
C ALA A 13 -1.79 -12.64 -8.33
N LEU A 14 -2.80 -11.92 -8.82
CA LEU A 14 -2.95 -10.47 -8.59
C LEU A 14 -3.10 -10.13 -7.10
N ARG A 15 -3.92 -10.90 -6.36
CA ARG A 15 -4.07 -10.72 -4.91
C ARG A 15 -2.75 -10.98 -4.17
N LEU A 16 -2.05 -12.05 -4.52
CA LEU A 16 -0.75 -12.38 -3.92
C LEU A 16 0.31 -11.32 -4.24
N ASN A 17 0.31 -10.78 -5.46
CA ASN A 17 1.19 -9.69 -5.85
C ASN A 17 0.91 -8.43 -5.01
N LEU A 18 -0.36 -8.06 -4.82
CA LEU A 18 -0.71 -6.90 -4.00
C LEU A 18 -0.28 -7.06 -2.53
N ILE A 19 -0.45 -8.27 -1.98
CA ILE A 19 0.05 -8.59 -0.64
C ILE A 19 1.58 -8.49 -0.62
N GLY A 20 2.26 -9.04 -1.62
CA GLY A 20 3.72 -8.97 -1.76
C GLY A 20 4.23 -7.53 -1.80
N GLU A 21 3.63 -6.67 -2.63
CA GLU A 21 3.97 -5.25 -2.73
C GLU A 21 3.76 -4.52 -1.40
N LYS A 22 2.66 -4.82 -0.70
CA LYS A 22 2.40 -4.27 0.64
C LYS A 22 3.48 -4.70 1.64
N LEU A 23 3.79 -5.99 1.72
CA LEU A 23 4.82 -6.52 2.60
C LEU A 23 6.20 -5.92 2.28
N GLN A 24 6.55 -5.82 0.99
CA GLN A 24 7.79 -5.21 0.53
C GLN A 24 7.89 -3.72 0.91
N TRP A 25 6.78 -2.98 0.84
CA TRP A 25 6.76 -1.60 1.31
C TRP A 25 7.08 -1.53 2.81
N PHE A 26 6.41 -2.35 3.63
CA PHE A 26 6.69 -2.38 5.07
C PHE A 26 8.15 -2.74 5.33
N GLN A 27 8.66 -3.81 4.73
CA GLN A 27 10.04 -4.26 4.90
C GLN A 27 11.07 -3.16 4.55
N SER A 28 10.87 -2.43 3.45
CA SER A 28 11.79 -1.35 3.03
C SER A 28 11.72 -0.09 3.91
N HIS A 29 10.63 0.08 4.68
CA HIS A 29 10.44 1.22 5.58
C HIS A 29 10.69 0.88 7.05
N LEU A 30 11.13 -0.36 7.36
CA LEU A 30 11.61 -0.72 8.68
C LEU A 30 13.04 -0.20 8.88
N ASP A 31 13.28 0.46 10.01
CA ASP A 31 14.62 0.78 10.48
C ASP A 31 15.40 -0.52 10.75
N PRO A 32 16.56 -0.76 10.10
CA PRO A 32 17.36 -1.96 10.29
C PRO A 32 17.99 -2.07 11.68
N GLN A 33 18.22 -0.95 12.38
CA GLN A 33 18.88 -0.90 13.68
C GLN A 33 17.92 -1.08 14.86
N LYS A 34 16.62 -0.86 14.64
CA LYS A 34 15.60 -0.97 15.68
C LYS A 34 15.42 -2.43 16.12
N VAL A 35 15.37 -2.72 17.41
CA VAL A 35 15.27 -4.13 17.90
C VAL A 35 13.82 -4.58 18.09
N GLY A 36 12.89 -3.64 18.21
CA GLY A 36 11.45 -3.91 18.33
C GLY A 36 10.64 -2.64 18.11
N TYR A 37 9.39 -2.82 17.66
CA TYR A 37 8.43 -1.72 17.47
C TYR A 37 7.42 -1.74 18.60
N SER A 38 7.11 -0.56 19.14
CA SER A 38 5.94 -0.39 19.99
C SER A 38 4.66 -0.36 19.15
N LYS A 39 3.50 -0.51 19.80
CA LYS A 39 2.21 -0.33 19.12
C LYS A 39 2.08 1.05 18.48
N ARG A 40 2.64 2.08 19.12
CA ARG A 40 2.67 3.45 18.59
C ARG A 40 3.52 3.53 17.33
N ASP A 41 4.70 2.92 17.33
CA ASP A 41 5.56 2.90 16.13
C ASP A 41 4.86 2.18 14.97
N ALA A 42 4.10 1.11 15.27
CA ALA A 42 3.31 0.41 14.26
C ALA A 42 2.20 1.29 13.69
N CYS A 43 1.48 2.04 14.54
CA CYS A 43 0.50 3.03 14.07
C CYS A 43 1.15 4.11 13.19
N GLU A 44 2.30 4.66 13.59
CA GLU A 44 3.03 5.65 12.79
C GLU A 44 3.48 5.09 11.43
N LEU A 45 3.90 3.82 11.38
CA LEU A 45 4.25 3.15 10.14
C LEU A 45 3.04 2.90 9.23
N ILE A 46 1.88 2.56 9.82
CA ILE A 46 0.62 2.44 9.09
C ILE A 46 0.22 3.79 8.47
N GLU A 47 0.30 4.88 9.23
CA GLU A 47 -0.01 6.21 8.71
C GLU A 47 0.91 6.59 7.53
N ARG A 48 2.21 6.26 7.61
CA ARG A 48 3.13 6.44 6.48
C ARG A 48 2.74 5.58 5.28
N TYR A 49 2.30 4.34 5.50
CA TYR A 49 1.82 3.46 4.44
C TYR A 49 0.57 4.01 3.74
N LEU A 50 -0.41 4.48 4.52
CA LEU A 50 -1.64 5.08 4.00
C LEU A 50 -1.35 6.35 3.18
N ASN A 51 -0.31 7.10 3.56
CA ASN A 51 0.13 8.32 2.87
C ASN A 51 1.23 8.09 1.81
N ARG A 52 1.53 6.85 1.44
CA ARG A 52 2.66 6.53 0.54
C ARG A 52 2.58 7.16 -0.85
N PHE A 53 1.38 7.50 -1.30
CA PHE A 53 1.16 8.12 -2.61
C PHE A 53 0.91 9.63 -2.54
N SER A 54 0.96 10.24 -1.35
CA SER A 54 0.63 11.67 -1.19
C SER A 54 1.53 12.57 -2.04
N SER A 55 2.85 12.32 -2.06
CA SER A 55 3.78 13.08 -2.92
C SER A 55 3.56 12.84 -4.41
N GLU A 56 3.14 11.64 -4.81
CA GLU A 56 2.83 11.34 -6.20
C GLU A 56 1.55 12.06 -6.65
N LEU A 57 0.51 12.08 -5.81
CA LEU A 57 -0.72 12.82 -6.06
C LEU A 57 -0.46 14.32 -6.17
N GLU A 58 0.37 14.87 -5.30
CA GLU A 58 0.77 16.28 -5.35
C GLU A 58 1.48 16.62 -6.67
N GLN A 59 2.39 15.77 -7.14
CA GLN A 59 3.05 15.96 -8.43
C GLN A 59 2.07 15.90 -9.62
N ILE A 60 1.10 14.98 -9.58
CA ILE A 60 0.05 14.87 -10.60
C ILE A 60 -0.80 16.15 -10.62
N GLU A 61 -1.19 16.65 -9.44
CA GLU A 61 -1.99 17.87 -9.29
C GLU A 61 -1.25 19.11 -9.82
N LEU A 62 0.04 19.28 -9.46
CA LEU A 62 0.89 20.36 -9.97
C LEU A 62 1.03 20.33 -11.49
N HIS A 63 1.23 19.16 -12.08
CA HIS A 63 1.37 19.05 -13.54
C HIS A 63 0.04 19.35 -14.25
N ASN A 64 -1.09 18.94 -13.67
CA ASN A 64 -2.42 19.20 -14.22
C ASN A 64 -2.82 20.68 -14.11
N SER A 65 -2.49 21.37 -13.01
CA SER A 65 -2.81 22.79 -12.82
C SER A 65 -2.06 23.70 -13.80
N ILE A 66 -0.85 23.32 -14.22
CA ILE A 66 -0.05 24.07 -15.21
C ILE A 66 -0.56 23.89 -16.64
N ARG A 67 -1.17 22.73 -16.98
CA ARG A 67 -1.50 22.33 -18.35
C ARG A 67 -3.00 22.28 -18.66
N ASP A 68 -3.83 23.00 -17.91
CA ASP A 68 -5.30 22.98 -18.00
C ASP A 68 -5.85 23.14 -19.44
N ARG A 69 -5.09 23.75 -20.35
CA ARG A 69 -5.45 23.93 -21.78
C ARG A 69 -5.16 22.74 -22.71
N GLN A 70 -4.41 21.71 -22.30
CA GLN A 70 -4.00 20.56 -23.14
C GLN A 70 -4.61 19.21 -22.71
N GLY A 71 -5.60 19.22 -21.81
CA GLY A 71 -6.28 18.03 -21.30
C GLY A 71 -5.55 17.36 -20.14
N ARG A 72 -6.33 16.80 -19.20
CA ARG A 72 -5.81 16.11 -18.01
C ARG A 72 -4.99 14.88 -18.40
N ARG A 73 -3.70 14.87 -18.06
CA ARG A 73 -2.84 13.68 -18.19
C ARG A 73 -2.89 12.90 -16.87
N HIS A 74 -2.67 11.59 -16.93
CA HIS A 74 -2.63 10.69 -15.76
C HIS A 74 -3.94 10.46 -14.99
N TYR A 75 -5.10 10.82 -15.56
CA TYR A 75 -6.42 10.62 -14.92
C TYR A 75 -6.67 9.18 -14.44
N SER A 76 -6.28 8.17 -15.24
CA SER A 76 -6.45 6.76 -14.88
C SER A 76 -5.64 6.38 -13.64
N ARG A 77 -4.37 6.80 -13.56
CA ARG A 77 -3.49 6.49 -12.42
C ARG A 77 -3.91 7.25 -11.16
N GLU A 78 -4.22 8.53 -11.30
CA GLU A 78 -4.74 9.36 -10.20
C GLU A 78 -6.00 8.74 -9.58
N THR A 79 -6.94 8.30 -10.43
CA THR A 79 -8.19 7.67 -9.98
C THR A 79 -7.92 6.37 -9.22
N VAL A 80 -7.04 5.50 -9.75
CA VAL A 80 -6.69 4.22 -9.10
C VAL A 80 -6.02 4.45 -7.75
N ILE A 81 -5.10 5.42 -7.66
CA ILE A 81 -4.42 5.76 -6.40
C ILE A 81 -5.43 6.26 -5.36
N LYS A 82 -6.28 7.22 -5.73
CA LYS A 82 -7.30 7.78 -4.83
C LYS A 82 -8.26 6.70 -4.33
N GLN A 83 -8.77 5.85 -5.23
CA GLN A 83 -9.64 4.74 -4.86
C GLN A 83 -8.95 3.72 -3.94
N THR A 84 -7.67 3.45 -4.16
CA THR A 84 -6.89 2.51 -3.33
C THR A 84 -6.69 3.09 -1.94
N MET A 85 -6.27 4.36 -1.83
CA MET A 85 -6.07 5.03 -0.55
C MET A 85 -7.37 5.13 0.25
N GLU A 86 -8.47 5.50 -0.41
CA GLU A 86 -9.79 5.60 0.23
C GLU A 86 -10.24 4.24 0.78
N ARG A 87 -10.07 3.16 0.00
CA ARG A 87 -10.38 1.81 0.46
C ARG A 87 -9.54 1.43 1.68
N GLU A 88 -8.22 1.63 1.63
CA GLU A 88 -7.33 1.27 2.74
C GLU A 88 -7.63 2.09 4.00
N ARG A 89 -7.98 3.37 3.84
CA ARG A 89 -8.40 4.26 4.93
C ARG A 89 -9.69 3.76 5.59
N GLN A 90 -10.70 3.41 4.79
CA GLN A 90 -11.96 2.86 5.28
C GLN A 90 -11.74 1.54 6.04
N GLN A 91 -10.83 0.69 5.57
CA GLN A 91 -10.47 -0.55 6.26
C GLN A 91 -9.80 -0.27 7.60
N TYR A 92 -8.84 0.65 7.62
CA TYR A 92 -8.12 1.05 8.82
C TYR A 92 -9.04 1.62 9.90
N GLU A 93 -9.94 2.54 9.52
CA GLU A 93 -10.88 3.17 10.45
C GLU A 93 -12.03 2.24 10.88
N GLY A 94 -12.40 1.27 10.04
CA GLY A 94 -13.53 0.37 10.28
C GLY A 94 -13.18 -0.86 11.11
N TYR A 95 -12.45 -1.81 10.53
CA TYR A 95 -12.18 -3.13 11.12
C TYR A 95 -10.69 -3.43 11.35
N GLY A 96 -9.82 -2.48 10.99
CA GLY A 96 -8.38 -2.57 11.12
C GLY A 96 -7.69 -2.95 9.81
N LEU A 97 -6.47 -2.43 9.63
CA LEU A 97 -5.60 -2.76 8.51
C LEU A 97 -4.67 -3.90 8.90
N GLU A 98 -4.70 -5.01 8.16
CA GLU A 98 -3.75 -6.11 8.37
C GLU A 98 -2.32 -5.66 8.02
N ILE A 99 -1.38 -5.84 8.96
CA ILE A 99 0.04 -5.53 8.76
C ILE A 99 0.91 -6.66 9.30
N PRO A 100 2.17 -6.78 8.82
CA PRO A 100 3.13 -7.70 9.44
C PRO A 100 3.29 -7.41 10.93
N ASP A 101 3.42 -8.47 11.73
CA ASP A 101 3.66 -8.34 13.17
C ASP A 101 5.12 -7.92 13.42
N ILE A 102 5.30 -6.60 13.50
CA ILE A 102 6.58 -5.95 13.78
C ILE A 102 6.80 -5.68 15.27
N VAL A 103 5.77 -5.89 16.10
CA VAL A 103 5.83 -5.68 17.55
C VAL A 103 6.48 -6.87 18.23
N ASN A 104 6.22 -8.08 17.73
CA ASN A 104 6.93 -9.28 18.16
C ASN A 104 8.35 -9.30 17.57
N ALA A 105 9.36 -9.29 18.43
CA ALA A 105 10.77 -9.28 18.02
C ALA A 105 11.19 -10.54 17.23
N GLY A 106 10.56 -11.69 17.48
CA GLY A 106 10.78 -12.92 16.72
C GLY A 106 10.26 -12.79 15.29
N ASN A 107 9.00 -12.35 15.14
CA ASN A 107 8.40 -12.12 13.83
C ASN A 107 9.11 -11.02 13.05
N LEU A 108 9.51 -9.93 13.72
CA LEU A 108 10.29 -8.85 13.12
C LEU A 108 11.62 -9.36 12.53
N ARG A 109 12.31 -10.28 13.21
CA ARG A 109 13.55 -10.89 12.69
C ARG A 109 13.31 -11.74 11.44
N THR A 110 12.19 -12.45 11.36
CA THR A 110 11.82 -13.24 10.18
C THR A 110 11.32 -12.37 9.03
N PHE A 111 10.70 -11.25 9.35
CA PHE A 111 10.12 -10.33 8.36
C PHE A 111 11.15 -9.39 7.73
N ARG A 112 12.30 -9.18 8.40
CA ARG A 112 13.48 -8.51 7.82
C ARG A 112 14.19 -9.39 6.82
#